data_AF-A0A973GHA2-F1
#
_entry.id   AF-A0A973GHA2-F1
#
_cell.length_a   1.000
_cell.length_b   1.000
_cell.length_c   1.000
_cell.angle_alpha   90.00
_cell.angle_beta   90.00
_cell.angle_gamma   90.00
#
_symmetry.space_group_name_H-M   'P 1'
#
loop_
_entity.id
_entity.type
_entity.pdbx_description
1 polymer ?
#
loop_
_entity_poly.entity_id
_entity_poly.type
_entity_poly.pdbx_seq_one_letter_code
_entity_poly.pdbx_strand_id
1 'polypeptide(L)'
;MKTISRIFSGAMVSFMLLTATACDNAAENSKNIVVSTGAKVGKEAVQGSIAEFTKAIRRDPKSAKAYAGRGTVKIAMGDKPGAIADFTKAIELDPKSAGSYTGRGTSRFSSGDLPGAVGDFTEAAKVMLISMFSKGEEKSTP
;
A
#
# COMPACT_ATOMS: atom_id res chain seq x y z
N MET A 1 36.18 27.57 52.44
CA MET A 1 35.75 26.15 52.53
C MET A 1 36.78 25.32 51.78
N LYS A 2 37.92 24.95 52.36
CA LYS A 2 38.13 23.80 53.26
C LYS A 2 37.35 22.56 52.82
N THR A 3 38.12 21.57 52.35
CA THR A 3 37.92 20.11 52.48
C THR A 3 36.65 19.52 51.87
N ILE A 4 36.73 19.01 50.62
CA ILE A 4 36.38 17.63 50.17
C ILE A 4 37.02 17.49 48.76
N SER A 5 38.35 17.38 48.70
CA SER A 5 39.09 17.02 47.46
C SER A 5 39.96 15.79 47.74
N ARG A 6 39.38 14.81 48.44
CA ARG A 6 39.98 13.50 48.66
C ARG A 6 38.89 12.47 48.44
N ILE A 7 39.25 11.45 47.66
CA ILE A 7 38.44 10.29 47.28
C ILE A 7 37.50 10.59 46.12
N PHE A 8 38.00 10.58 44.89
CA PHE A 8 37.60 9.64 43.84
C PHE A 8 38.60 9.78 42.69
N SER A 9 39.35 8.71 42.47
CA SER A 9 40.30 8.57 41.36
C SER A 9 39.61 8.92 40.03
N GLY A 10 40.31 9.60 39.11
CA GLY A 10 39.80 9.99 37.79
C GLY A 10 39.21 8.82 36.96
N ALA A 11 39.50 7.57 37.35
CA ALA A 11 38.88 6.38 36.80
C ALA A 11 37.36 6.25 37.10
N MET A 12 36.85 6.74 38.23
CA MET A 12 35.43 6.59 38.61
C MET A 12 34.51 7.56 37.88
N VAL A 13 34.95 8.80 37.63
CA VAL A 13 34.14 9.80 36.89
C VAL A 13 34.07 9.44 35.40
N SER A 14 35.17 8.93 34.83
CA SER A 14 35.19 8.45 33.44
C SER A 14 34.32 7.19 33.24
N PHE A 15 34.15 6.37 34.28
CA PHE A 15 33.28 5.21 34.23
C PHE A 15 31.79 5.59 34.28
N MET A 16 31.45 6.70 34.96
CA MET A 16 30.06 7.18 35.08
C MET A 16 29.53 7.90 33.82
N LEU A 17 30.40 8.54 33.03
CA LEU A 17 30.04 9.13 31.73
C LEU A 17 29.89 8.08 30.61
N LEU A 18 30.63 6.97 30.69
CA LEU A 18 30.56 5.90 29.70
C LEU A 18 29.21 5.14 29.77
N THR A 19 28.59 5.07 30.94
CA THR A 19 27.29 4.42 31.13
C THR A 19 26.09 5.31 30.77
N ALA A 20 26.23 6.64 30.85
CA ALA A 20 25.17 7.57 30.44
C ALA A 20 24.96 7.55 28.91
N THR A 21 26.05 7.60 28.14
CA THR A 21 26.00 7.64 26.66
C THR A 21 25.44 6.33 26.04
N ALA A 22 25.60 5.20 26.72
CA ALA A 22 25.06 3.91 26.27
C ALA A 22 23.54 3.77 26.47
N CYS A 23 22.96 4.46 27.47
CA CYS A 23 21.53 4.41 27.76
C CYS A 23 20.72 5.21 26.72
N ASP A 24 21.24 6.36 26.30
CA ASP A 24 20.59 7.20 25.27
C ASP A 24 20.61 6.54 23.89
N ASN A 25 21.71 5.86 23.52
CA ASN A 25 21.86 5.22 22.21
C ASN A 25 20.97 3.96 22.03
N ALA A 26 20.66 3.26 23.12
CA ALA A 26 19.75 2.10 23.09
C ALA A 26 18.28 2.52 22.86
N ALA A 27 17.88 3.69 23.35
CA ALA A 27 16.51 4.21 23.20
C ALA A 27 16.21 4.73 21.78
N GLU A 28 17.20 5.32 21.08
CA GLU A 28 17.02 5.74 19.69
C GLU A 28 17.04 4.57 18.70
N ASN A 29 17.92 3.57 18.88
CA ASN A 29 18.00 2.42 17.99
C ASN A 29 16.73 1.55 18.05
N SER A 30 16.11 1.42 19.23
CA SER A 30 14.86 0.67 19.42
C SER A 30 13.68 1.23 18.60
N LYS A 31 13.56 2.56 18.49
CA LYS A 31 12.50 3.22 17.71
C LYS A 31 12.64 2.96 16.20
N ASN A 32 13.88 2.86 15.70
CA ASN A 32 14.13 2.59 14.28
C ASN A 32 13.94 1.10 13.92
N ILE A 33 14.19 0.18 14.87
CA ILE A 33 14.03 -1.27 14.65
C ILE A 33 12.55 -1.67 14.52
N VAL A 34 11.66 -1.18 15.39
CA VAL A 34 10.23 -1.56 15.34
C VAL A 34 9.52 -0.97 14.12
N VAL A 35 9.85 0.27 13.75
CA VAL A 35 9.29 0.93 12.55
C VAL A 35 9.85 0.29 11.27
N SER A 36 11.14 -0.02 11.22
CA SER A 36 11.74 -0.68 10.05
C SER A 36 11.28 -2.13 9.88
N THR A 37 11.10 -2.89 10.97
CA THR A 37 10.56 -4.26 10.90
C THR A 37 9.10 -4.27 10.49
N GLY A 38 8.25 -3.40 11.04
CA GLY A 38 6.86 -3.25 10.60
C GLY A 38 6.72 -2.82 9.14
N ALA A 39 7.53 -1.84 8.71
CA ALA A 39 7.56 -1.38 7.33
C ALA A 39 8.14 -2.42 6.36
N LYS A 40 9.10 -3.24 6.79
CA LYS A 40 9.71 -4.31 6.00
C LYS A 40 8.76 -5.49 5.83
N VAL A 41 8.11 -5.94 6.89
CA VAL A 41 7.09 -7.01 6.85
C VAL A 41 5.91 -6.60 5.95
N GLY A 42 5.47 -5.33 6.05
CA GLY A 42 4.45 -4.79 5.15
C GLY A 42 4.88 -4.82 3.68
N LYS A 43 6.11 -4.40 3.36
CA LYS A 43 6.63 -4.44 1.98
C LYS A 43 6.80 -5.87 1.44
N GLU A 44 7.27 -6.81 2.26
CA GLU A 44 7.46 -8.21 1.85
C GLU A 44 6.13 -8.91 1.59
N ALA A 45 5.11 -8.71 2.45
CA ALA A 45 3.77 -9.26 2.23
C ALA A 45 3.12 -8.69 0.95
N VAL A 46 3.33 -7.41 0.68
CA VAL A 46 2.80 -6.74 -0.51
C VAL A 46 3.52 -7.18 -1.78
N GLN A 47 4.85 -7.36 -1.75
CA GLN A 47 5.60 -7.96 -2.86
C GLN A 47 5.19 -9.42 -3.13
N GLY A 48 4.97 -10.21 -2.07
CA GLY A 48 4.42 -11.56 -2.19
C GLY A 48 3.06 -11.57 -2.90
N SER A 49 2.19 -10.61 -2.59
CA SER A 49 0.88 -10.47 -3.23
C SER A 49 0.98 -10.17 -4.72
N ILE A 50 1.92 -9.30 -5.15
CA ILE A 50 2.17 -9.04 -6.59
C ILE A 50 2.61 -10.33 -7.31
N ALA A 51 3.48 -11.12 -6.67
CA ALA A 51 3.96 -12.37 -7.25
C ALA A 51 2.82 -13.38 -7.45
N GLU A 52 1.93 -13.52 -6.47
CA GLU A 52 0.78 -14.43 -6.56
C GLU A 52 -0.21 -13.99 -7.66
N PHE A 53 -0.55 -12.70 -7.75
CA PHE A 53 -1.37 -12.23 -8.87
C PHE A 53 -0.69 -12.41 -10.22
N THR A 54 0.64 -12.27 -10.28
CA THR A 54 1.40 -12.50 -11.52
C THR A 54 1.37 -13.98 -11.93
N LYS A 55 1.46 -14.91 -10.98
CA LYS A 55 1.25 -16.35 -11.25
C LYS A 55 -0.18 -16.62 -11.71
N ALA A 56 -1.18 -16.00 -11.07
CA ALA A 56 -2.58 -16.13 -11.46
C ALA A 56 -2.82 -15.66 -12.91
N ILE A 57 -2.25 -14.51 -13.29
CA ILE A 57 -2.30 -13.97 -14.66
C ILE A 57 -1.59 -14.90 -15.65
N ARG A 58 -0.45 -15.50 -15.28
CA ARG A 58 0.22 -16.48 -16.14
C ARG A 58 -0.63 -17.73 -16.37
N ARG A 59 -1.37 -18.17 -15.36
CA ARG A 59 -2.25 -19.33 -15.44
C ARG A 59 -3.52 -19.02 -16.23
N ASP A 60 -4.10 -17.85 -16.03
CA ASP A 60 -5.25 -17.35 -16.77
C ASP A 60 -5.03 -15.89 -17.22
N PRO A 61 -4.52 -15.70 -18.45
CA PRO A 61 -4.28 -14.36 -18.99
C PRO A 61 -5.54 -13.53 -19.24
N LYS A 62 -6.74 -14.14 -19.13
CA LYS A 62 -8.04 -13.47 -19.30
C LYS A 62 -8.72 -13.16 -17.98
N SER A 63 -8.06 -13.40 -16.85
CA SER A 63 -8.62 -13.12 -15.53
C SER A 63 -8.63 -11.62 -15.21
N ALA A 64 -9.73 -10.93 -15.54
CA ALA A 64 -9.92 -9.51 -15.20
C ALA A 64 -9.70 -9.25 -13.70
N LYS A 65 -10.17 -10.17 -12.83
CA LYS A 65 -10.00 -10.09 -11.38
C LYS A 65 -8.53 -10.15 -10.94
N ALA A 66 -7.71 -10.97 -11.59
CA ALA A 66 -6.29 -11.07 -11.24
C ALA A 66 -5.53 -9.78 -11.60
N TYR A 67 -5.84 -9.17 -12.74
CA TYR A 67 -5.30 -7.85 -13.09
C TYR A 67 -5.76 -6.77 -12.11
N ALA A 68 -7.07 -6.68 -11.82
CA ALA A 68 -7.59 -5.70 -10.86
C ALA A 68 -6.99 -5.88 -9.45
N GLY A 69 -6.84 -7.14 -8.99
CA GLY A 69 -6.18 -7.46 -7.74
C GLY A 69 -4.73 -6.98 -7.68
N ARG A 70 -3.94 -7.24 -8.74
CA ARG A 70 -2.57 -6.74 -8.84
C ARG A 70 -2.50 -5.21 -8.87
N GLY A 71 -3.44 -4.57 -9.57
CA GLY A 71 -3.57 -3.10 -9.61
C GLY A 71 -3.78 -2.49 -8.23
N THR A 72 -4.67 -3.06 -7.42
CA THR A 72 -4.92 -2.62 -6.02
C THR A 72 -3.65 -2.70 -5.18
N VAL A 73 -2.90 -3.80 -5.29
CA VAL A 73 -1.65 -4.00 -4.56
C VAL A 73 -0.58 -2.98 -5.01
N LYS A 74 -0.52 -2.67 -6.30
CA LYS A 74 0.39 -1.65 -6.84
C LYS A 74 0.04 -0.22 -6.38
N ILE A 75 -1.25 0.11 -6.23
CA ILE A 75 -1.65 1.38 -5.58
C ILE A 75 -1.06 1.46 -4.18
N ALA A 76 -1.18 0.39 -3.38
CA ALA A 76 -0.65 0.36 -2.01
C ALA A 76 0.88 0.51 -1.96
N MET A 77 1.58 0.11 -3.03
CA MET A 77 3.03 0.32 -3.18
C MET A 77 3.42 1.68 -3.76
N GLY A 78 2.45 2.51 -4.15
CA GLY A 78 2.69 3.77 -4.83
C GLY A 78 3.06 3.63 -6.32
N ASP A 79 3.01 2.42 -6.89
CA ASP A 79 3.17 2.18 -8.33
C ASP A 79 1.87 2.50 -9.08
N LYS A 80 1.58 3.81 -9.16
CA LYS A 80 0.38 4.32 -9.83
C LYS A 80 0.38 4.00 -11.34
N PRO A 81 1.49 4.15 -12.10
CA PRO A 81 1.51 3.79 -13.52
C PRO A 81 1.24 2.29 -13.74
N GLY A 82 1.86 1.42 -12.94
CA GLY A 82 1.63 -0.02 -13.03
C GLY A 82 0.21 -0.41 -12.63
N ALA A 83 -0.41 0.29 -11.67
CA ALA A 83 -1.81 0.10 -11.32
C ALA A 83 -2.75 0.51 -12.46
N ILE A 84 -2.52 1.67 -13.11
CA ILE A 84 -3.30 2.13 -14.26
C ILE A 84 -3.25 1.10 -15.39
N ALA A 85 -2.08 0.53 -15.68
CA ALA A 85 -1.93 -0.50 -16.70
C ALA A 85 -2.74 -1.77 -16.36
N ASP A 86 -2.66 -2.24 -15.12
CA ASP A 86 -3.40 -3.43 -14.68
C ASP A 86 -4.92 -3.20 -14.67
N PHE A 87 -5.40 -2.06 -14.18
CA PHE A 87 -6.83 -1.76 -14.24
C PHE A 87 -7.33 -1.54 -15.68
N THR A 88 -6.51 -0.98 -16.56
CA THR A 88 -6.85 -0.86 -17.99
C THR A 88 -7.03 -2.25 -18.59
N LYS A 89 -6.13 -3.19 -18.29
CA LYS A 89 -6.28 -4.57 -18.77
C LYS A 89 -7.51 -5.26 -18.17
N ALA A 90 -7.81 -5.02 -16.90
CA ALA A 90 -9.02 -5.53 -16.27
C ALA A 90 -10.29 -5.00 -16.95
N ILE A 91 -10.34 -3.71 -17.32
CA ILE A 91 -11.46 -3.09 -18.03
C ILE A 91 -11.60 -3.64 -19.46
N GLU A 92 -10.49 -3.86 -20.17
CA GLU A 92 -10.53 -4.51 -21.50
C GLU A 92 -11.14 -5.92 -21.45
N LEU A 93 -10.88 -6.66 -20.37
CA LEU A 93 -11.38 -8.03 -20.18
C LEU A 93 -12.81 -8.07 -19.63
N ASP A 94 -13.16 -7.13 -18.75
CA ASP A 94 -14.49 -6.98 -18.17
C ASP A 94 -14.90 -5.50 -18.12
N PRO A 95 -15.52 -4.99 -19.20
CA PRO A 95 -15.96 -3.59 -19.28
C PRO A 95 -17.16 -3.30 -18.37
N LYS A 96 -17.73 -4.30 -17.69
CA LYS A 96 -18.83 -4.13 -16.72
C LYS A 96 -18.31 -4.09 -15.28
N SER A 97 -16.99 -4.03 -15.08
CA SER A 97 -16.36 -3.96 -13.77
C SER A 97 -16.29 -2.53 -13.25
N ALA A 98 -17.32 -2.08 -12.53
CA ALA A 98 -17.31 -0.76 -11.86
C ALA A 98 -16.08 -0.61 -10.94
N GLY A 99 -15.68 -1.68 -10.24
CA GLY A 99 -14.49 -1.68 -9.38
C GLY A 99 -13.18 -1.41 -10.13
N SER A 100 -13.05 -1.90 -11.37
CA SER A 100 -11.84 -1.66 -12.17
C SER A 100 -11.75 -0.22 -12.66
N TYR A 101 -12.87 0.40 -13.04
CA TYR A 101 -12.94 1.83 -13.33
C TYR A 101 -12.58 2.66 -12.10
N THR A 102 -13.15 2.37 -10.93
CA THR A 102 -12.82 3.06 -9.67
C THR A 102 -11.34 2.94 -9.32
N GLY A 103 -10.75 1.76 -9.49
CA GLY A 103 -9.31 1.53 -9.26
C GLY A 103 -8.41 2.36 -10.19
N ARG A 104 -8.74 2.41 -11.50
CA ARG A 104 -8.00 3.25 -12.45
C ARG A 104 -8.18 4.74 -12.17
N GLY A 105 -9.40 5.17 -11.87
CA GLY A 105 -9.72 6.55 -11.51
C GLY A 105 -8.96 7.02 -10.26
N THR A 106 -8.88 6.16 -9.24
CA THR A 106 -8.10 6.44 -8.01
C THR A 106 -6.60 6.57 -8.32
N SER A 107 -6.08 5.71 -9.20
CA SER A 107 -4.67 5.74 -9.62
C SER A 107 -4.33 7.01 -10.42
N ARG A 108 -5.23 7.43 -11.34
CA ARG A 108 -5.12 8.66 -12.12
C ARG A 108 -5.22 9.90 -11.26
N PHE A 109 -6.19 9.95 -10.35
CA PHE A 109 -6.36 11.03 -9.38
C PHE A 109 -5.08 11.21 -8.56
N SER A 110 -4.55 10.11 -8.03
CA SER A 110 -3.31 10.12 -7.25
C SER A 110 -2.09 10.56 -8.09
N SER A 111 -2.15 10.41 -9.41
CA SER A 111 -1.09 10.82 -10.35
C SER A 111 -1.26 12.25 -10.88
N GLY A 112 -2.33 12.94 -10.50
CA GLY A 112 -2.64 14.30 -10.98
C GLY A 112 -3.43 14.36 -12.29
N ASP A 113 -3.76 13.21 -12.89
CA ASP A 113 -4.65 13.13 -14.06
C ASP A 113 -6.11 13.24 -13.62
N LEU A 114 -6.52 14.46 -13.26
CA LEU A 114 -7.88 14.76 -12.81
C LEU A 114 -8.92 14.52 -13.91
N PRO A 115 -8.73 14.95 -15.18
CA PRO A 115 -9.69 14.67 -16.24
C PRO A 115 -9.91 13.18 -16.46
N GLY A 116 -8.83 12.39 -16.50
CA GLY A 116 -8.92 10.94 -16.65
C GLY A 116 -9.60 10.27 -15.45
N ALA A 117 -9.35 10.76 -14.23
CA ALA A 117 -10.02 10.25 -13.04
C ALA A 117 -11.54 10.51 -13.05
N VAL A 118 -11.95 11.73 -13.40
CA VAL A 118 -13.39 12.08 -13.53
C VAL A 118 -14.06 11.21 -14.58
N GLY A 119 -13.41 10.98 -15.72
CA GLY A 119 -13.89 10.06 -16.75
C GLY A 119 -14.12 8.65 -16.21
N ASP A 120 -13.13 8.09 -15.50
CA ASP A 120 -13.24 6.75 -14.92
C ASP A 120 -14.34 6.65 -13.85
N PHE A 121 -14.46 7.63 -12.96
CA PHE A 121 -15.53 7.62 -11.95
C PHE A 121 -16.93 7.76 -12.57
N THR A 122 -17.04 8.53 -13.65
CA THR A 122 -18.30 8.65 -14.41
C THR A 122 -18.70 7.32 -15.02
N GLU A 123 -17.76 6.60 -15.64
CA GLU A 123 -18.03 5.27 -16.19
C GLU A 123 -18.33 4.24 -15.09
N ALA A 124 -17.64 4.29 -13.95
CA ALA A 124 -17.94 3.44 -12.81
C ALA A 124 -19.40 3.62 -12.33
N ALA A 125 -19.86 4.87 -12.23
CA ALA A 125 -21.23 5.18 -11.85
C ALA A 125 -22.25 4.68 -12.87
N LYS A 126 -21.99 4.88 -14.18
CA LYS A 126 -22.86 4.37 -15.26
C LYS A 126 -22.98 2.85 -15.22
N VAL A 127 -21.85 2.15 -15.12
CA VAL A 127 -21.80 0.68 -15.07
C VAL A 127 -22.54 0.15 -13.83
N MET A 128 -22.34 0.79 -12.66
CA MET A 128 -23.04 0.43 -11.43
C MET A 128 -24.55 0.61 -11.60
N LEU A 129 -24.99 1.72 -12.18
CA LEU A 129 -26.41 2.00 -12.45
C LEU A 129 -27.03 0.93 -13.35
N ILE A 130 -26.39 0.59 -14.46
CA ILE A 130 -26.83 -0.46 -15.37
C ILE A 130 -26.95 -1.79 -14.62
N SER A 131 -25.95 -2.14 -13.81
CA SER A 131 -25.95 -3.40 -13.06
C SER A 131 -27.08 -3.51 -12.02
N MET A 132 -27.56 -2.37 -11.50
CA MET A 132 -28.67 -2.30 -10.55
C MET A 132 -30.01 -2.50 -11.26
N PHE A 133 -30.22 -1.86 -12.41
CA PHE A 133 -31.50 -1.91 -13.11
C PHE A 133 -31.66 -3.14 -14.00
N SER A 134 -30.60 -3.70 -14.56
CA SER A 134 -30.69 -4.93 -15.35
C SER A 134 -31.05 -6.18 -14.53
N LYS A 135 -30.81 -6.19 -13.21
CA LYS A 135 -31.21 -7.32 -12.34
C LYS A 135 -32.70 -7.32 -11.98
N GLY A 136 -33.43 -6.24 -12.28
CA GLY A 136 -34.85 -6.09 -11.95
C GLY A 136 -35.81 -6.80 -12.92
N GLU A 137 -35.40 -7.09 -14.15
CA GLU A 137 -36.30 -7.60 -15.20
C GLU A 137 -36.39 -9.13 -15.28
N GLU A 138 -35.54 -9.88 -14.58
CA GLU A 138 -35.52 -11.36 -14.65
C GLU A 138 -36.52 -12.05 -13.71
N LYS A 139 -37.26 -11.31 -12.87
CA LYS A 139 -38.20 -11.86 -11.88
C LYS A 139 -39.69 -11.62 -12.18
N SER A 140 -40.02 -11.08 -13.34
CA SER A 140 -41.41 -10.70 -13.68
C SER A 140 -41.89 -11.26 -15.02
N THR A 141 -41.58 -12.51 -15.33
CA THR A 141 -42.37 -13.26 -16.32
C THR A 141 -43.17 -14.36 -15.59
N PRO A 142 -44.49 -14.42 -15.78
CA PRO A 142 -45.43 -15.22 -14.98
C PRO A 142 -45.25 -16.73 -15.13
#